data_AF-A0A3B0BDB7-F1
#
_entry.id   AF-A0A3B0BDB7-F1
#
_cell.length_a   1.000
_cell.length_b   1.000
_cell.length_c   1.000
_cell.angle_alpha   90.00
_cell.angle_beta   90.00
_cell.angle_gamma   90.00
#
_symmetry.space_group_name_H-M   'P 1'
#
loop_
_entity.id
_entity.type
_entity.pdbx_description
1 polymer ?
#
loop_
_entity_poly.entity_id
_entity_poly.type
_entity_poly.pdbx_seq_one_letter_code
_entity_poly.pdbx_strand_id
1 'polypeptide(L)'
;MKTRTDVALVYMTGIADELLVRQTLDQLAAIKIDRVLEGEYVEELLNAKRQLTIFPTLYNTDRPDSVAAGVMDGKIAVFIDGTPFVLLLPALFADFIQSAEDYYQASFYSSLIRILRYGSLFICMMAPAIYIALTTYHQDMFPTVLLLSLSAQREGVPFPAFIEALIMEITFEILREAGIRMPRAIGQAVSIVGTLVIGQAAVEAGIVSAVMVIVVAITAISRTGCRLVADGA
;
A
#
# COMPACT_ATOMS: atom_id res chain seq x y z
N MET A 1 -14.03 -21.36 -28.09
CA MET A 1 -14.97 -20.21 -28.13
C MET A 1 -14.12 -18.96 -28.03
N LYS A 2 -14.12 -18.09 -29.05
CA LYS A 2 -13.48 -16.77 -28.97
C LYS A 2 -14.55 -15.79 -28.53
N THR A 3 -14.35 -15.13 -27.39
CA THR A 3 -15.27 -14.11 -26.90
C THR A 3 -14.82 -12.73 -27.38
N ARG A 4 -15.76 -11.88 -27.77
CA ARG A 4 -15.50 -10.45 -28.01
C ARG A 4 -15.96 -9.72 -26.76
N THR A 5 -15.07 -8.90 -26.20
CA THR A 5 -15.35 -8.03 -25.06
C THR A 5 -15.34 -6.61 -25.59
N ASP A 6 -16.43 -5.88 -25.36
CA ASP A 6 -16.49 -4.48 -25.75
C ASP A 6 -15.68 -3.64 -24.74
N VAL A 7 -14.89 -2.70 -25.25
CA VAL A 7 -14.07 -1.80 -24.44
C VAL A 7 -14.39 -0.38 -24.90
N ALA A 8 -14.73 0.49 -23.96
CA ALA A 8 -15.00 1.89 -24.22
C ALA A 8 -13.94 2.78 -23.57
N LEU A 9 -13.42 3.74 -24.34
CA LEU A 9 -12.44 4.71 -23.87
C LEU A 9 -13.12 6.07 -23.78
N VAL A 10 -13.03 6.71 -22.61
CA VAL A 10 -13.66 7.99 -22.29
C VAL A 10 -12.59 8.97 -21.85
N TYR A 11 -12.59 10.16 -22.45
CA TYR A 11 -11.67 11.25 -22.12
C TYR A 11 -12.32 12.59 -22.45
N MET A 12 -11.79 13.67 -21.86
CA MET A 12 -12.25 15.03 -22.14
C MET A 12 -11.36 15.70 -23.19
N THR A 13 -11.95 16.04 -24.33
CA THR A 13 -11.25 16.71 -25.43
C THR A 13 -10.75 18.09 -24.98
N GLY A 14 -9.48 18.40 -25.27
CA GLY A 14 -8.84 19.67 -24.91
C GLY A 14 -8.19 19.71 -23.52
N ILE A 15 -8.44 18.70 -22.66
CA ILE A 15 -7.78 18.56 -21.35
C ILE A 15 -6.83 17.35 -21.36
N ALA A 16 -7.31 16.20 -21.87
CA ALA A 16 -6.49 15.01 -21.95
C ALA A 16 -5.39 15.12 -23.01
N ASP A 17 -4.23 14.52 -22.75
CA ASP A 17 -3.13 14.43 -23.71
C ASP A 17 -3.52 13.53 -24.90
N GLU A 18 -3.67 14.14 -26.08
CA GLU A 18 -4.04 13.44 -27.31
C GLU A 18 -3.04 12.35 -27.71
N LEU A 19 -1.74 12.52 -27.41
CA LEU A 19 -0.74 11.50 -27.70
C LEU A 19 -0.98 10.26 -26.84
N LEU A 20 -1.29 10.47 -25.55
CA LEU A 20 -1.61 9.38 -24.63
C LEU A 20 -2.90 8.68 -25.05
N VAL A 21 -3.95 9.41 -25.41
CA VAL A 21 -5.21 8.84 -25.92
C VAL A 21 -4.98 7.94 -27.12
N ARG A 22 -4.22 8.40 -28.12
CA ARG A 22 -3.90 7.61 -29.32
C ARG A 22 -3.09 6.37 -28.99
N GLN A 23 -2.06 6.50 -28.15
CA GLN A 23 -1.27 5.36 -27.71
C GLN A 23 -2.11 4.31 -27.00
N THR A 24 -3.03 4.73 -26.11
CA THR A 24 -3.93 3.81 -25.41
C THR A 24 -4.90 3.14 -26.38
N LEU A 25 -5.49 3.87 -27.34
CA LEU A 25 -6.35 3.29 -28.36
C LEU A 25 -5.62 2.25 -29.22
N ASP A 26 -4.40 2.57 -29.69
CA ASP A 26 -3.57 1.67 -30.49
C ASP A 26 -3.18 0.41 -29.70
N GLN A 27 -2.91 0.56 -28.40
CA GLN A 27 -2.63 -0.56 -27.51
C GLN A 27 -3.86 -1.44 -27.32
N LEU A 28 -5.02 -0.86 -26.99
CA LEU A 28 -6.27 -1.60 -26.83
C LEU A 28 -6.66 -2.35 -28.12
N ALA A 29 -6.45 -1.75 -29.29
CA ALA A 29 -6.70 -2.40 -30.58
C ALA A 29 -5.72 -3.57 -30.87
N ALA A 30 -4.50 -3.52 -30.32
CA ALA A 30 -3.50 -4.56 -30.51
C ALA A 30 -3.67 -5.75 -29.55
N ILE A 31 -4.45 -5.60 -28.48
CA ILE A 31 -4.69 -6.65 -27.49
C ILE A 31 -5.42 -7.84 -28.14
N LYS A 32 -4.80 -9.01 -28.09
CA LYS A 32 -5.37 -10.28 -28.54
C LYS A 32 -5.35 -11.27 -27.38
N ILE A 33 -6.48 -11.38 -26.67
CA ILE A 33 -6.68 -12.35 -25.59
C ILE A 33 -7.90 -13.19 -25.93
N ASP A 34 -7.82 -14.49 -25.68
CA ASP A 34 -8.93 -15.40 -25.97
C ASP A 34 -10.08 -15.31 -24.95
N ARG A 35 -9.81 -14.77 -23.74
CA ARG A 35 -10.79 -14.54 -22.65
C ARG A 35 -10.34 -13.36 -21.78
N VAL A 36 -11.25 -12.43 -21.51
CA VAL A 36 -11.12 -11.41 -20.48
C VAL A 36 -12.06 -11.80 -19.35
N LEU A 37 -11.52 -12.26 -18.22
CA LEU A 37 -12.30 -12.63 -17.03
C LEU A 37 -12.36 -11.47 -16.02
N GLU A 38 -11.37 -10.57 -16.06
CA GLU A 38 -11.22 -9.47 -15.13
C GLU A 38 -10.46 -8.31 -15.79
N GLY A 39 -10.66 -7.09 -15.29
CA GLY A 39 -10.06 -5.87 -15.86
C GLY A 39 -8.54 -5.88 -15.74
N GLU A 40 -8.02 -6.61 -14.76
CA GLU A 40 -6.60 -6.75 -14.47
C GLU A 40 -5.81 -7.37 -15.65
N TYR A 41 -6.43 -8.24 -16.44
CA TYR A 41 -5.81 -8.80 -17.65
C TYR A 41 -5.55 -7.73 -18.71
N VAL A 42 -6.45 -6.75 -18.83
CA VAL A 42 -6.30 -5.63 -19.76
C VAL A 42 -5.31 -4.62 -19.20
N GLU A 43 -5.33 -4.38 -17.88
CA GLU A 43 -4.35 -3.57 -17.19
C GLU A 43 -2.92 -4.10 -17.37
N GLU A 44 -2.70 -5.41 -17.19
CA GLU A 44 -1.39 -6.03 -17.36
C GLU A 44 -0.87 -5.83 -18.80
N LEU A 45 -1.74 -5.96 -19.80
CA LEU A 45 -1.36 -5.80 -21.21
C LEU A 45 -1.14 -4.34 -21.63
N LEU A 46 -1.88 -3.40 -21.03
CA LEU A 46 -1.60 -1.97 -21.17
C LEU A 46 -0.25 -1.61 -20.51
N ASN A 47 0.05 -2.22 -19.36
CA ASN A 47 1.34 -2.08 -18.67
C ASN A 47 2.48 -2.86 -19.35
N ALA A 48 2.22 -3.86 -20.19
CA ALA A 48 3.24 -4.70 -20.82
C ALA A 48 4.21 -3.94 -21.75
N LYS A 49 3.85 -2.75 -22.24
CA LYS A 49 4.81 -1.87 -22.94
C LYS A 49 5.60 -0.94 -22.01
N ARG A 50 5.17 -0.81 -20.74
CA ARG A 50 5.76 0.02 -19.68
C ARG A 50 6.56 -0.81 -18.65
N GLN A 51 7.12 -1.94 -19.09
CA GLN A 51 7.79 -3.04 -18.36
C GLN A 51 8.87 -2.68 -17.30
N LEU A 52 9.18 -1.41 -17.07
CA LEU A 52 10.22 -0.95 -16.15
C LEU A 52 9.68 -0.17 -14.94
N THR A 53 8.36 -0.10 -14.76
CA THR A 53 7.77 0.70 -13.67
C THR A 53 7.36 -0.20 -12.50
N ILE A 54 8.01 -0.02 -11.35
CA ILE A 54 7.68 -0.73 -10.09
C ILE A 54 6.32 -0.27 -9.53
N PHE A 55 5.87 0.91 -9.95
CA PHE A 55 4.64 1.52 -9.50
C PHE A 55 3.51 1.32 -10.53
N PRO A 56 2.28 0.97 -10.09
CA PRO A 56 1.14 0.85 -10.99
C PRO A 56 0.87 2.18 -11.71
N THR A 57 0.78 2.12 -13.04
CA THR A 57 0.49 3.31 -13.88
C THR A 57 -0.97 3.43 -14.27
N LEU A 58 -1.79 2.51 -13.78
CA LEU A 58 -3.24 2.41 -13.92
C LEU A 58 -3.85 2.42 -12.52
N TYR A 59 -5.00 3.07 -12.38
CA TYR A 59 -5.75 3.13 -11.13
C TYR A 59 -7.12 2.49 -11.36
N ASN A 60 -7.39 1.40 -10.65
CA ASN A 60 -8.66 0.67 -10.70
C ASN A 60 -9.65 1.27 -9.72
N THR A 61 -10.86 1.59 -10.19
CA THR A 61 -11.91 2.13 -9.32
C THR A 61 -13.28 1.66 -9.75
N ASP A 62 -14.10 1.24 -8.80
CA ASP A 62 -15.53 0.95 -8.95
C ASP A 62 -16.39 2.21 -8.75
N ARG A 63 -15.77 3.30 -8.29
CA ARG A 63 -16.42 4.54 -7.88
C ARG A 63 -16.59 5.51 -9.04
N PRO A 64 -17.81 5.77 -9.53
CA PRO A 64 -18.05 6.61 -10.71
C PRO A 64 -17.68 8.09 -10.47
N ASP A 65 -17.76 8.56 -9.23
CA ASP A 65 -17.31 9.89 -8.80
C ASP A 65 -15.80 10.07 -9.00
N SER A 66 -15.01 9.04 -8.68
CA SER A 66 -13.56 9.07 -8.91
C SER A 66 -13.21 9.07 -10.40
N VAL A 67 -13.99 8.33 -11.20
CA VAL A 67 -13.86 8.32 -12.67
C VAL A 67 -14.16 9.69 -13.25
N ALA A 68 -15.28 10.31 -12.85
CA ALA A 68 -15.66 11.64 -13.32
C ALA A 68 -14.60 12.69 -12.96
N ALA A 69 -14.12 12.68 -11.71
CA ALA A 69 -13.04 13.56 -11.27
C ALA A 69 -11.76 13.35 -12.09
N GLY A 70 -11.34 12.10 -12.29
CA GLY A 70 -10.17 11.77 -13.10
C GLY A 70 -10.28 12.26 -14.54
N VAL A 71 -11.43 12.07 -15.19
CA VAL A 71 -11.64 12.54 -16.57
C VAL A 71 -11.66 14.07 -16.65
N MET A 72 -12.20 14.75 -15.64
CA MET A 72 -12.14 16.23 -15.54
C MET A 72 -10.71 16.73 -15.33
N ASP A 73 -9.87 15.97 -14.61
CA ASP A 73 -8.45 16.26 -14.41
C ASP A 73 -7.58 15.91 -15.64
N GLY A 74 -8.18 15.45 -16.74
CA GLY A 74 -7.48 15.10 -17.98
C GLY A 74 -6.99 13.66 -18.07
N LYS A 75 -7.42 12.78 -17.16
CA LYS A 75 -7.15 11.34 -17.26
C LYS A 75 -8.08 10.68 -18.28
N ILE A 76 -7.67 9.51 -18.74
CA ILE A 76 -8.41 8.65 -19.65
C ILE A 76 -9.01 7.52 -18.82
N ALA A 77 -10.30 7.29 -19.00
CA ALA A 77 -11.04 6.19 -18.38
C ALA A 77 -11.28 5.08 -19.41
N VAL A 78 -10.98 3.84 -19.04
CA VAL A 78 -11.21 2.65 -19.85
C VAL A 78 -12.23 1.76 -19.15
N PHE A 79 -13.38 1.59 -19.80
CA PHE A 79 -14.46 0.71 -19.39
C PHE A 79 -14.34 -0.61 -20.15
N ILE A 80 -14.42 -1.72 -19.41
CA ILE A 80 -14.32 -3.06 -19.97
C ILE A 80 -15.63 -3.78 -19.68
N ASP A 81 -16.27 -4.33 -20.71
CA ASP A 81 -17.48 -5.12 -20.55
C ASP A 81 -17.20 -6.38 -19.70
N GLY A 82 -18.06 -6.63 -18.71
CA GLY A 82 -17.93 -7.74 -17.76
C GLY A 82 -17.20 -7.43 -16.45
N THR A 83 -16.69 -6.21 -16.25
CA THR A 83 -16.01 -5.82 -14.99
C THR A 83 -16.67 -4.60 -14.34
N PRO A 84 -16.93 -4.61 -13.02
CA PRO A 84 -17.52 -3.46 -12.33
C PRO A 84 -16.51 -2.32 -12.06
N PHE A 85 -15.24 -2.52 -12.44
CA PHE A 85 -14.15 -1.57 -12.24
C PHE A 85 -13.82 -0.84 -13.55
N VAL A 86 -13.42 0.42 -13.41
CA VAL A 86 -12.95 1.29 -14.48
C VAL A 86 -11.46 1.56 -14.28
N LEU A 87 -10.68 1.51 -15.35
CA LEU A 87 -9.24 1.80 -15.31
C LEU A 87 -9.00 3.28 -15.66
N LEU A 88 -8.37 4.03 -14.75
CA LEU A 88 -7.92 5.40 -14.99
C LEU A 88 -6.43 5.45 -15.32
N LEU A 89 -6.06 6.22 -16.34
CA LEU A 89 -4.66 6.45 -16.73
C LEU A 89 -4.41 7.92 -17.17
N PRO A 90 -3.24 8.49 -16.86
CA PRO A 90 -2.17 7.90 -16.06
C PRO A 90 -2.47 7.98 -14.56
N ALA A 91 -2.14 6.92 -13.82
CA ALA A 91 -2.15 6.95 -12.37
C ALA A 91 -0.85 7.55 -11.83
N LEU A 92 -0.98 8.42 -10.83
CA LEU A 92 0.12 9.03 -10.08
C LEU A 92 0.17 8.46 -8.66
N PHE A 93 1.32 8.52 -8.00
CA PHE A 93 1.46 8.10 -6.60
C PHE A 93 0.45 8.77 -5.66
N ALA A 94 0.13 10.03 -5.92
CA ALA A 94 -0.86 10.79 -5.15
C ALA A 94 -2.28 10.20 -5.23
N ASP A 95 -2.63 9.52 -6.34
CA ASP A 95 -3.95 8.92 -6.52
C ASP A 95 -4.19 7.75 -5.56
N PHE A 96 -3.13 7.06 -5.15
CA PHE A 96 -3.22 5.92 -4.24
C PHE A 96 -3.29 6.35 -2.76
N ILE A 97 -2.88 7.58 -2.46
CA ILE A 97 -2.92 8.16 -1.11
C ILE A 97 -4.23 8.92 -0.87
N GLN A 98 -4.82 9.48 -1.91
CA GLN A 98 -6.07 10.21 -1.82
C GLN A 98 -7.24 9.24 -1.89
N SER A 99 -8.20 9.41 -0.99
CA SER A 99 -9.48 8.71 -1.07
C SER A 99 -10.49 9.61 -1.76
N ALA A 100 -11.39 9.03 -2.55
CA ALA A 100 -12.56 9.71 -3.07
C ALA A 100 -13.40 10.37 -1.95
N GLU A 101 -13.42 9.77 -0.76
CA GLU A 101 -14.10 10.30 0.43
C GLU A 101 -13.54 11.64 0.91
N ASP A 102 -12.26 11.91 0.65
CA ASP A 102 -11.61 13.14 1.08
C ASP A 102 -12.20 14.37 0.35
N TYR A 103 -12.81 14.18 -0.82
CA TYR A 103 -13.48 15.24 -1.59
C TYR A 103 -14.87 15.59 -1.06
N TYR A 104 -15.49 14.73 -0.25
CA TYR A 104 -16.81 14.96 0.33
C TYR A 104 -16.77 15.69 1.68
N GLN A 105 -15.59 15.84 2.26
CA GLN A 105 -15.38 16.46 3.56
C GLN A 105 -14.88 17.90 3.43
N ALA A 106 -15.00 18.68 4.51
CA ALA A 106 -14.52 20.04 4.54
C ALA A 106 -13.01 20.09 4.27
N SER A 107 -12.56 21.01 3.42
CA SER A 107 -11.19 21.08 2.91
C SER A 107 -10.11 21.09 4.01
N PHE A 108 -10.41 21.70 5.18
CA PHE A 108 -9.51 21.70 6.33
C PHE A 108 -9.32 20.30 6.94
N TYR A 109 -10.41 19.55 7.09
CA TYR A 109 -10.38 18.20 7.66
C TYR A 109 -9.69 17.21 6.71
N SER A 110 -10.02 17.27 5.41
CA SER A 110 -9.38 16.43 4.39
C SER A 110 -7.88 16.71 4.28
N SER A 111 -7.45 17.98 4.40
CA SER A 111 -6.03 18.35 4.38
C SER A 111 -5.28 17.78 5.58
N LEU A 112 -5.88 17.80 6.77
CA LEU A 112 -5.27 17.22 7.98
C LEU A 112 -5.11 15.70 7.84
N ILE A 113 -6.13 15.00 7.35
CA ILE A 113 -6.04 13.54 7.09
C ILE A 113 -4.96 13.24 6.06
N ARG A 114 -4.87 14.04 4.99
CA ARG A 114 -3.85 13.86 3.96
C ARG A 114 -2.43 14.02 4.52
N ILE A 115 -2.20 15.01 5.38
CA ILE A 115 -0.91 15.18 6.09
C ILE A 115 -0.62 13.97 6.98
N LEU A 116 -1.63 13.45 7.70
CA LEU A 116 -1.48 12.26 8.52
C LEU A 116 -1.12 11.02 7.69
N ARG A 117 -1.72 10.82 6.51
CA ARG A 117 -1.38 9.70 5.60
C ARG A 117 0.06 9.80 5.08
N TYR A 118 0.51 11.01 4.72
CA TYR A 118 1.91 11.23 4.33
C TYR A 118 2.87 11.00 5.51
N GLY A 119 2.50 11.45 6.71
CA GLY A 119 3.25 11.20 7.94
C GLY A 119 3.32 9.71 8.29
N SER A 120 2.22 8.97 8.14
CA SER A 120 2.18 7.53 8.42
C SER A 120 3.00 6.73 7.41
N LEU A 121 2.97 7.11 6.13
CA LEU A 121 3.86 6.53 5.11
C LEU A 121 5.34 6.73 5.50
N PHE A 122 5.70 7.94 5.89
CA PHE A 122 7.06 8.27 6.32
C PHE A 122 7.49 7.46 7.55
N ILE A 123 6.64 7.38 8.59
CA ILE A 123 6.92 6.61 9.80
C ILE A 123 7.04 5.12 9.48
N CYS A 124 6.14 4.57 8.66
CA CYS A 124 6.16 3.15 8.31
C CYS A 124 7.46 2.75 7.61
N MET A 125 8.00 3.61 6.74
CA MET A 125 9.26 3.32 6.04
C MET A 125 10.48 3.63 6.90
N MET A 126 10.46 4.72 7.67
CA MET A 126 11.64 5.22 8.38
C MET A 126 11.81 4.66 9.79
N ALA A 127 10.75 4.27 10.50
CA ALA A 127 10.85 3.80 11.89
C ALA A 127 11.82 2.62 12.08
N PRO A 128 11.74 1.51 11.32
CA PRO A 128 12.70 0.41 11.46
C PRO A 128 14.12 0.82 11.03
N ALA A 129 14.24 1.61 9.96
CA ALA A 129 15.53 2.09 9.45
C ALA A 129 16.24 3.00 10.46
N ILE A 130 15.52 3.95 11.05
CA ILE A 130 16.04 4.87 12.07
C ILE A 130 16.46 4.08 13.32
N TYR A 131 15.65 3.12 13.77
CA TYR A 131 16.00 2.28 14.91
C TYR A 131 17.32 1.52 14.69
N ILE A 132 17.48 0.87 13.54
CA ILE A 132 18.71 0.15 13.21
C ILE A 132 19.89 1.12 13.09
N ALA A 133 19.71 2.27 12.46
CA ALA A 133 20.76 3.27 12.30
C ALA A 133 21.26 3.83 13.63
N LEU A 134 20.34 4.17 14.54
CA LEU A 134 20.69 4.71 15.86
C LEU A 134 21.34 3.65 16.76
N THR A 135 20.83 2.43 16.75
CA THR A 135 21.38 1.35 17.60
C THR A 135 22.71 0.78 17.09
N THR A 136 22.99 0.89 15.79
CA THR A 136 24.20 0.32 15.18
C THR A 136 25.31 1.36 15.00
N TYR A 137 24.99 2.60 14.63
CA TYR A 137 26.00 3.61 14.25
C TYR A 137 26.09 4.81 15.19
N HIS A 138 25.00 5.20 15.86
CA HIS A 138 24.95 6.43 16.69
C HIS A 138 24.41 6.14 18.09
N GLN A 139 25.08 5.24 18.82
CA GLN A 139 24.68 4.87 20.18
C GLN A 139 24.76 6.07 21.15
N ASP A 140 25.68 7.00 20.90
CA ASP A 140 25.91 8.20 21.73
C ASP A 140 24.75 9.21 21.74
N MET A 141 23.77 9.07 20.84
CA MET A 141 22.57 9.92 20.83
C MET A 141 21.58 9.57 21.95
N PHE A 142 21.69 8.39 22.55
CA PHE A 142 20.81 8.00 23.65
C PHE A 142 21.36 8.48 25.01
N PRO A 143 20.50 9.04 25.88
CA PRO A 143 20.82 9.22 27.28
C PRO A 143 21.40 7.93 27.87
N THR A 144 22.49 8.04 28.62
CA THR A 144 23.27 6.89 29.10
C THR A 144 22.43 5.86 29.86
N VAL A 145 21.38 6.31 30.55
CA VAL A 145 20.42 5.47 31.27
C VAL A 145 19.57 4.60 30.33
N LEU A 146 19.14 5.15 29.18
CA LEU A 146 18.41 4.40 28.16
C LEU A 146 19.34 3.42 27.44
N LEU A 147 20.59 3.83 27.19
CA LEU A 147 21.59 2.99 26.56
C LEU A 147 21.93 1.76 27.42
N LEU A 148 22.12 1.95 28.73
CA LEU A 148 22.32 0.86 29.70
C LEU A 148 21.12 -0.11 29.77
N SER A 149 19.91 0.44 29.71
CA SER A 149 18.68 -0.36 29.71
C SER A 149 18.53 -1.17 28.42
N LEU A 150 18.87 -0.56 27.28
CA LEU A 150 18.90 -1.21 25.97
C LEU A 150 19.98 -2.29 25.92
N SER A 151 21.21 -2.01 26.38
CA SER A 151 22.29 -2.99 26.38
C SER A 151 21.95 -4.19 27.25
N ALA A 152 21.37 -3.98 28.43
CA ALA A 152 20.90 -5.07 29.30
C ALA A 152 19.80 -5.91 28.66
N GLN A 153 18.87 -5.30 27.92
CA GLN A 153 17.85 -6.04 27.17
C GLN A 153 18.42 -6.80 25.96
N ARG A 154 19.55 -6.34 25.41
CA ARG A 154 20.21 -6.99 24.27
C ARG A 154 21.19 -8.08 24.67
N GLU A 155 21.65 -8.14 25.92
CA GLU A 155 22.50 -9.26 26.40
C GLU A 155 21.82 -10.63 26.24
N GLY A 156 20.48 -10.68 26.30
CA GLY A 156 19.71 -11.91 26.09
C GLY A 156 19.39 -12.22 24.62
N VAL A 157 19.67 -11.32 23.68
CA VAL A 157 19.26 -11.45 22.27
C VAL A 157 20.47 -11.81 21.39
N PRO A 158 20.49 -12.99 20.75
CA PRO A 158 21.65 -13.46 19.99
C PRO A 158 21.79 -12.83 18.60
N PHE A 159 20.79 -12.05 18.15
CA PHE A 159 20.70 -11.53 16.78
C PHE A 159 21.02 -10.03 16.69
N PRO A 160 21.60 -9.57 15.57
CA PRO A 160 21.75 -8.14 15.30
C PRO A 160 20.38 -7.49 15.05
N ALA A 161 20.31 -6.15 15.22
CA ALA A 161 19.05 -5.39 15.14
C ALA A 161 18.33 -5.59 13.80
N PHE A 162 19.11 -5.74 12.73
CA PHE A 162 18.58 -5.99 11.39
C PHE A 162 17.81 -7.32 11.29
N ILE A 163 18.34 -8.40 11.88
CA ILE A 163 17.69 -9.72 11.85
C ILE A 163 16.47 -9.72 12.78
N GLU A 164 16.57 -9.11 13.97
CA GLU A 164 15.42 -8.90 14.85
C GLU A 164 14.26 -8.22 14.10
N ALA A 165 14.55 -7.13 13.39
CA ALA A 165 13.55 -6.37 12.64
C ALA A 165 12.94 -7.20 11.51
N LEU A 166 13.77 -7.90 10.73
CA LEU A 166 13.31 -8.71 9.61
C LEU A 166 12.34 -9.83 10.08
N ILE A 167 12.70 -10.54 11.15
CA ILE A 167 11.87 -11.62 11.70
C ILE A 167 10.52 -11.06 12.15
N MET A 168 10.54 -9.95 12.90
CA MET A 168 9.32 -9.34 13.41
C MET A 168 8.45 -8.76 12.30
N GLU A 169 9.03 -8.08 11.31
CA GLU A 169 8.28 -7.47 10.21
C GLU A 169 7.59 -8.56 9.36
N ILE A 170 8.33 -9.63 9.01
CA ILE A 170 7.77 -10.78 8.28
C ILE A 170 6.65 -11.44 9.09
N THR A 171 6.86 -11.65 10.39
CA THR A 171 5.86 -12.29 11.24
C THR A 171 4.58 -11.46 11.32
N PHE A 172 4.71 -10.14 11.47
CA PHE A 172 3.56 -9.22 11.46
C PHE A 172 2.86 -9.15 10.10
N GLU A 173 3.59 -9.23 8.99
CA GLU A 173 3.00 -9.33 7.65
C GLU A 173 2.18 -10.61 7.48
N ILE A 174 2.72 -11.76 7.89
CA ILE A 174 2.02 -13.05 7.82
C ILE A 174 0.74 -13.00 8.68
N LEU A 175 0.82 -12.46 9.90
CA LEU A 175 -0.35 -12.32 10.78
C LEU A 175 -1.43 -11.44 10.18
N ARG A 176 -1.03 -10.32 9.57
CA ARG A 176 -1.97 -9.40 8.91
C ARG A 176 -2.62 -10.07 7.70
N GLU A 177 -1.84 -10.73 6.85
CA GLU A 177 -2.33 -11.44 5.67
C GLU A 177 -3.33 -12.54 6.05
N ALA A 178 -3.04 -13.27 7.13
CA ALA A 178 -3.97 -14.23 7.70
C ALA A 178 -5.25 -13.56 8.22
N GLY A 179 -5.11 -12.39 8.88
CA GLY A 179 -6.23 -11.62 9.42
C GLY A 179 -7.20 -11.12 8.36
N ILE A 180 -6.71 -10.61 7.22
CA ILE A 180 -7.55 -10.10 6.13
C ILE A 180 -8.29 -11.21 5.38
N ARG A 181 -7.75 -12.43 5.35
CA ARG A 181 -8.38 -13.59 4.69
C ARG A 181 -9.50 -14.23 5.51
N MET A 182 -9.65 -13.86 6.79
CA MET A 182 -10.66 -14.42 7.68
C MET A 182 -11.91 -13.53 7.75
N PRO A 183 -13.09 -14.10 8.09
CA PRO A 183 -14.29 -13.31 8.37
C PRO A 183 -14.02 -12.27 9.47
N ARG A 184 -14.59 -11.07 9.35
CA ARG A 184 -14.27 -9.89 10.20
C ARG A 184 -14.20 -10.20 11.71
N ALA A 185 -15.14 -10.99 12.25
CA ALA A 185 -15.17 -11.34 13.67
C ALA A 185 -13.99 -12.21 14.11
N ILE A 186 -13.51 -13.12 13.25
CA ILE A 186 -12.39 -14.02 13.52
C ILE A 186 -11.06 -13.33 13.21
N GLY A 187 -11.00 -12.55 12.12
CA GLY A 187 -9.81 -11.80 11.72
C GLY A 187 -9.34 -10.80 12.80
N GLN A 188 -10.28 -10.09 13.43
CA GLN A 188 -9.94 -9.18 14.54
C GLN A 188 -9.39 -9.94 15.75
N ALA A 189 -9.99 -11.08 16.12
CA ALA A 189 -9.52 -11.90 17.23
C ALA A 189 -8.11 -12.46 16.97
N VAL A 190 -7.86 -12.97 15.76
CA VAL A 190 -6.53 -13.47 15.35
C VAL A 190 -5.50 -12.35 15.33
N SER A 191 -5.84 -11.15 14.88
CA SER A 191 -4.92 -10.02 14.90
C SER A 191 -4.53 -9.60 16.32
N ILE A 192 -5.49 -9.55 17.26
CA ILE A 192 -5.23 -9.18 18.66
C ILE A 192 -4.39 -10.25 19.35
N VAL A 193 -4.84 -11.51 19.27
CA VAL A 193 -4.15 -12.64 19.92
C VAL A 193 -2.79 -12.85 19.29
N GLY A 194 -2.69 -12.84 17.96
CA GLY A 194 -1.43 -13.01 17.24
C GLY A 194 -0.42 -11.94 17.60
N THR A 195 -0.81 -10.66 17.58
CA THR A 195 0.09 -9.55 17.92
C THR A 195 0.59 -9.61 19.37
N LEU A 196 -0.31 -9.83 20.32
CA LEU A 196 0.03 -9.84 21.75
C LEU A 196 0.84 -11.08 22.13
N VAL A 197 0.36 -12.28 21.73
CA VAL A 197 1.01 -13.54 22.11
C VAL A 197 2.37 -13.67 21.44
N ILE A 198 2.49 -13.34 20.15
CA ILE A 198 3.77 -13.46 19.44
C ILE A 198 4.75 -12.39 19.90
N GLY A 199 4.30 -11.16 20.11
CA GLY A 199 5.14 -10.09 20.65
C GLY A 199 5.69 -10.44 22.04
N GLN A 200 4.85 -10.94 22.95
CA GLN A 200 5.27 -11.34 24.29
C GLN A 200 6.19 -12.57 24.25
N ALA A 201 5.80 -13.62 23.54
CA ALA A 201 6.59 -14.85 23.45
C ALA A 201 7.96 -14.60 22.82
N ALA A 202 8.07 -13.71 21.83
CA ALA A 202 9.35 -13.39 21.20
C ALA A 202 10.30 -12.65 22.16
N VAL A 203 9.77 -11.79 23.03
CA VAL A 203 10.55 -11.11 24.08
C VAL A 203 10.95 -12.09 25.19
N GLU A 204 10.03 -12.92 25.66
CA GLU A 204 10.30 -13.92 26.70
C GLU A 204 11.29 -15.00 26.25
N ALA A 205 11.24 -15.40 24.97
CA ALA A 205 12.18 -16.33 24.37
C ALA A 205 13.57 -15.72 24.11
N GLY A 206 13.75 -14.41 24.34
CA GLY A 206 15.00 -13.71 24.05
C GLY A 206 15.35 -13.64 22.57
N ILE A 207 14.37 -13.83 21.67
CA ILE A 207 14.61 -13.80 20.22
C ILE A 207 14.69 -12.34 19.74
N VAL A 208 13.93 -11.45 20.37
CA VAL A 208 13.83 -10.03 20.00
C VAL A 208 13.80 -9.13 21.25
N SER A 209 14.32 -7.92 21.11
CA SER A 209 14.26 -6.91 22.18
C SER A 209 12.87 -6.29 22.33
N ALA A 210 12.49 -5.90 23.55
CA ALA A 210 11.20 -5.25 23.81
C ALA A 210 11.05 -3.93 23.01
N VAL A 211 12.15 -3.20 22.80
CA VAL A 211 12.15 -1.98 22.01
C VAL A 211 11.91 -2.26 20.53
N MET A 212 12.42 -3.37 19.98
CA MET A 212 12.10 -3.78 18.61
C MET A 212 10.59 -4.03 18.44
N VAL A 213 9.94 -4.69 19.41
CA VAL A 213 8.49 -4.92 19.37
C VAL A 213 7.72 -3.60 19.33
N ILE A 214 8.14 -2.59 20.09
CA ILE A 214 7.52 -1.25 20.08
C ILE A 214 7.67 -0.60 18.71
N VAL A 215 8.87 -0.65 18.11
CA VAL A 215 9.13 -0.07 16.79
C VAL A 215 8.24 -0.73 15.73
N VAL A 216 8.17 -2.06 15.71
CA VAL A 216 7.34 -2.81 14.77
C VAL A 216 5.84 -2.55 14.99
N ALA A 217 5.39 -2.40 16.23
CA ALA A 217 4.00 -2.03 16.52
C ALA A 217 3.65 -0.63 15.96
N ILE A 218 4.54 0.35 16.12
CA ILE A 218 4.36 1.70 15.54
C ILE A 218 4.32 1.63 14.01
N THR A 219 5.22 0.85 13.40
CA THR A 219 5.24 0.59 11.96
C THR A 219 3.94 -0.05 11.49
N ALA A 220 3.46 -1.10 12.16
CA ALA A 220 2.24 -1.81 11.83
C ALA A 220 0.98 -0.93 11.93
N ILE A 221 0.90 -0.07 12.94
CA ILE A 221 -0.20 0.91 13.08
C ILE A 221 -0.13 1.93 11.95
N SER A 222 1.05 2.49 11.69
CA SER A 222 1.25 3.50 10.64
C SER A 222 0.95 2.96 9.24
N ARG A 223 1.30 1.69 8.99
CA ARG A 223 1.01 0.96 7.75
C ARG A 223 -0.49 0.87 7.46
N THR A 224 -1.31 0.69 8.49
CA THR A 224 -2.78 0.66 8.35
C THR A 224 -3.32 2.03 7.91
N GLY A 225 -2.75 3.12 8.41
CA GLY A 225 -3.07 4.48 7.95
C GLY A 225 -2.56 4.79 6.53
N CYS A 226 -1.56 4.05 6.07
CA CYS A 226 -0.96 4.16 4.74
C CYS A 226 -1.63 3.24 3.69
N ARG A 227 -2.72 2.53 4.04
CA ARG A 227 -3.34 1.59 3.11
C ARG A 227 -3.76 2.33 1.84
N LEU A 228 -3.07 2.02 0.74
CA LEU A 228 -3.34 2.60 -0.57
C LEU A 228 -4.77 2.23 -0.95
N VAL A 229 -5.54 3.24 -1.38
CA VAL A 229 -6.97 3.13 -1.70
C VAL A 229 -7.12 2.45 -3.07
N ALA A 230 -6.57 1.25 -3.20
CA ALA A 230 -6.74 0.35 -4.36
C ALA A 230 -7.60 -0.88 -4.01
N ASP A 231 -7.80 -1.16 -2.72
CA ASP A 231 -8.71 -2.23 -2.27
C ASP A 231 -10.11 -1.65 -2.01
N GLY A 232 -10.91 -1.55 -3.07
CA GLY A 232 -12.35 -1.47 -2.96
C GLY A 232 -12.95 -2.84 -2.70
N ALA A 233 -12.75 -3.39 -1.49
CA ALA A 233 -13.52 -4.50 -0.88
C ALA A 233 -13.18 -4.72 0.60
#